data_AF-A0A3B4B6Z8-F1
#
_entry.id   AF-A0A3B4B6Z8-F1
#
_cell.length_a   1.000
_cell.length_b   1.000
_cell.length_c   1.000
_cell.angle_alpha   90.00
_cell.angle_beta   90.00
_cell.angle_gamma   90.00
#
_symmetry.space_group_name_H-M   'P 1'
#
loop_
_entity.id
_entity.type
_entity.pdbx_description
1 polymer ?
#
loop_
_entity_poly.entity_id
_entity_poly.type
_entity_poly.pdbx_seq_one_letter_code
_entity_poly.pdbx_strand_id
1 'polypeptide(L)'
;MLRLQCVSLCLRRLLHSGTINRDLVLEQLRVCCIEDHVFDVVGKNKAKLNVDHVSMAVGMLWQFQKEKPQLLRTVDLIKSHPQFLTLRVLAENKITQMDNLMLIDTLYSFLRLNVDQHDSLIQQLVSEAWLRLNKLSMASLSKFSICLSDQHLQHSPLMGHITNIMAQKLLTIDDARILTILMISVSSLVSPSLRDALITRIDHLLDTTDPTNYNNPRRVVQFLRNIKYSHRPLLEKCNQILLINIPRMNYVKLSSIKPYFVSLYLLLSYVARSKR
;
A
#
# COMPACT_ATOMS: atom_id res chain seq x y z
N MET A 1 23.67 -46.67 13.70
CA MET A 1 24.18 -46.34 12.34
C MET A 1 23.43 -47.19 11.33
N LEU A 2 22.50 -46.61 10.57
CA LEU A 2 21.74 -47.31 9.54
C LEU A 2 21.79 -46.47 8.26
N ARG A 3 22.38 -47.07 7.22
CA ARG A 3 22.54 -46.53 5.87
C ARG A 3 21.20 -46.61 5.15
N LEU A 4 20.80 -45.50 4.52
CA LEU A 4 19.76 -45.47 3.49
C LEU A 4 20.29 -44.66 2.30
N GLN A 5 21.20 -45.28 1.55
CA GLN A 5 21.32 -45.04 0.11
C GLN A 5 20.34 -45.99 -0.55
N CYS A 6 19.32 -45.46 -1.24
CA CYS A 6 18.84 -45.94 -2.56
C CYS A 6 17.42 -45.43 -2.82
N VAL A 7 17.28 -44.19 -3.32
CA VAL A 7 16.18 -43.77 -4.22
C VAL A 7 16.67 -42.59 -5.08
N SER A 8 17.62 -42.82 -6.00
CA SER A 8 18.19 -41.73 -6.81
C SER A 8 18.18 -41.93 -8.33
N LEU A 9 17.46 -42.91 -8.89
CA LEU A 9 17.64 -43.25 -10.33
C LEU A 9 16.37 -43.40 -11.20
N CYS A 10 15.15 -43.28 -10.66
CA CYS A 10 13.93 -43.44 -11.48
C CYS A 10 13.18 -42.15 -11.89
N LEU A 11 13.61 -40.96 -11.48
CA LEU A 11 12.93 -39.70 -11.88
C LEU A 11 13.61 -38.94 -13.04
N ARG A 12 14.75 -39.43 -13.55
CA ARG A 12 15.52 -38.73 -14.60
C ARG A 12 15.05 -38.97 -16.05
N ARG A 13 13.95 -39.68 -16.29
CA ARG A 13 13.52 -40.04 -17.67
C ARG A 13 12.08 -39.72 -18.06
N LEU A 14 11.34 -38.94 -17.26
CA LEU A 14 9.93 -38.59 -17.58
C LEU A 14 9.60 -37.10 -17.67
N LEU A 15 10.62 -36.22 -17.75
CA LEU A 15 10.42 -34.77 -17.92
C LEU A 15 11.09 -34.24 -19.19
N HIS A 16 10.78 -34.87 -20.33
CA HIS A 16 10.84 -34.19 -21.62
C HIS A 16 9.40 -33.97 -22.11
N SER A 17 8.68 -33.13 -21.37
CA SER A 17 7.39 -32.59 -21.78
C SER A 17 7.57 -31.09 -21.97
N GLY A 18 7.73 -30.68 -23.24
CA GLY A 18 7.54 -29.31 -23.73
C GLY A 18 8.45 -28.24 -23.12
N THR A 19 9.31 -27.65 -23.95
CA THR A 19 10.04 -26.40 -23.66
C THR A 19 9.05 -25.22 -23.55
N ILE A 20 8.26 -25.21 -22.49
CA ILE A 20 7.68 -23.99 -21.95
C ILE A 20 8.89 -23.21 -21.45
N ASN A 21 9.15 -22.03 -22.02
CA ASN A 21 10.21 -21.13 -21.57
C ASN A 21 9.86 -20.64 -20.16
N ARG A 22 10.07 -21.50 -19.16
CA ARG A 22 9.83 -21.22 -17.76
C ARG A 22 10.95 -20.32 -17.28
N ASP A 23 10.57 -19.15 -16.78
CA ASP A 23 11.53 -18.25 -16.19
C ASP A 23 12.03 -18.84 -14.86
N LEU A 24 13.17 -19.53 -14.94
CA LEU A 24 13.78 -20.24 -13.81
C LEU A 24 14.08 -19.31 -12.63
N VAL A 25 14.33 -18.02 -12.88
CA VAL A 25 14.62 -17.05 -11.82
C VAL A 25 13.33 -16.70 -11.08
N LEU A 26 12.21 -16.48 -11.78
CA LEU A 26 10.91 -16.31 -11.13
C LEU A 26 10.51 -17.53 -10.31
N GLU A 27 10.75 -18.74 -10.82
CA GLU A 27 10.45 -19.97 -10.08
C GLU A 27 11.28 -20.07 -8.79
N GLN A 28 12.58 -19.73 -8.84
CA GLN A 28 13.43 -19.68 -7.66
C GLN A 28 12.93 -18.65 -6.65
N LEU A 29 12.59 -17.44 -7.09
CA LEU A 29 12.07 -16.39 -6.22
C LEU A 29 10.78 -16.82 -5.52
N ARG A 30 9.84 -17.47 -6.23
CA ARG A 30 8.54 -17.89 -5.67
C ARG A 30 8.65 -18.90 -4.53
N VAL A 31 9.75 -19.64 -4.42
CA VAL A 31 9.99 -20.63 -3.36
C VAL A 31 10.75 -20.04 -2.18
N CYS A 32 11.22 -18.78 -2.27
CA CYS A 32 11.87 -18.12 -1.16
C CYS A 32 10.88 -17.85 -0.01
N CYS A 33 11.28 -18.23 1.21
CA CYS A 33 10.47 -18.03 2.42
C CYS A 33 11.08 -17.01 3.40
N ILE A 34 12.33 -16.57 3.16
CA ILE A 34 13.06 -15.62 3.99
C ILE A 34 13.90 -14.68 3.11
N GLU A 35 14.33 -13.56 3.69
CA GLU A 35 15.09 -12.52 3.01
C GLU A 35 16.41 -13.04 2.38
N ASP A 36 17.16 -13.87 3.11
CA ASP A 36 18.46 -14.37 2.65
C ASP A 36 18.35 -15.22 1.37
N HIS A 37 17.29 -16.02 1.25
CA HIS A 37 17.05 -16.81 0.04
C HIS A 37 16.81 -15.91 -1.18
N VAL A 38 16.09 -14.79 -1.00
CA VAL A 38 15.88 -13.81 -2.08
C VAL A 38 17.22 -13.21 -2.49
N PHE A 39 18.07 -12.84 -1.53
CA PHE A 39 19.38 -12.28 -1.84
C PHE A 39 20.32 -13.28 -2.50
N ASP A 40 20.29 -14.55 -2.14
CA ASP A 40 21.06 -15.60 -2.81
C ASP A 40 20.66 -15.74 -4.29
N VAL A 41 19.37 -15.73 -4.58
CA VAL A 41 18.86 -15.80 -5.96
C VAL A 41 19.28 -14.56 -6.76
N VAL A 42 19.15 -13.37 -6.16
CA VAL A 42 19.60 -12.11 -6.78
C VAL A 42 21.10 -12.14 -7.05
N GLY A 43 21.89 -12.58 -6.06
CA GLY A 43 23.34 -12.64 -6.15
C GLY A 43 23.85 -13.57 -7.24
N LYS A 44 23.20 -14.72 -7.45
CA LYS A 44 23.55 -15.70 -8.49
C LYS A 44 23.13 -15.28 -9.90
N ASN A 45 22.11 -14.44 -10.03
CA ASN A 45 21.47 -14.16 -11.31
C ASN A 45 21.57 -12.68 -11.77
N LYS A 46 22.42 -11.85 -11.15
CA LYS A 46 22.50 -10.38 -11.37
C LYS A 46 22.35 -9.92 -12.82
N ALA A 47 23.08 -10.54 -13.76
CA ALA A 47 23.08 -10.14 -15.17
C ALA A 47 21.81 -10.53 -15.94
N LYS A 48 20.99 -11.44 -15.39
CA LYS A 48 19.77 -11.98 -16.02
C LYS A 48 18.48 -11.40 -15.41
N LEU A 49 18.59 -10.57 -14.37
CA LEU A 49 17.41 -9.99 -13.72
C LEU A 49 16.73 -8.97 -14.64
N ASN A 50 15.46 -9.21 -14.98
CA ASN A 50 14.59 -8.30 -15.71
C ASN A 50 13.72 -7.52 -14.71
N VAL A 51 12.78 -6.71 -15.20
CA VAL A 51 11.88 -5.91 -14.35
C VAL A 51 11.00 -6.78 -13.44
N ASP A 52 10.48 -7.89 -13.95
CA ASP A 52 9.64 -8.81 -13.17
C ASP A 52 10.40 -9.42 -11.99
N HIS A 53 11.66 -9.84 -12.22
CA HIS A 53 12.54 -10.36 -11.18
C HIS A 53 12.81 -9.33 -10.09
N VAL A 54 13.14 -8.11 -10.48
CA VAL A 54 13.48 -7.04 -9.53
C VAL A 54 12.25 -6.67 -8.71
N SER A 55 11.10 -6.46 -9.36
CA SER A 55 9.87 -6.10 -8.66
C SER A 55 9.40 -7.20 -7.71
N MET A 56 9.44 -8.46 -8.15
CA MET A 56 9.13 -9.62 -7.30
C MET A 56 10.05 -9.70 -6.09
N ALA A 57 11.37 -9.61 -6.29
CA ALA A 57 12.35 -9.71 -5.21
C ALA A 57 12.13 -8.61 -4.15
N VAL A 58 11.98 -7.35 -4.58
CA VAL A 58 11.75 -6.22 -3.66
C VAL A 58 10.38 -6.34 -2.97
N GLY A 59 9.35 -6.77 -3.70
CA GLY A 59 8.02 -7.03 -3.15
C GLY A 59 8.02 -8.12 -2.08
N MET A 60 8.76 -9.21 -2.28
CA MET A 60 8.93 -10.28 -1.30
C MET A 60 9.64 -9.81 -0.04
N LEU A 61 10.72 -9.03 -0.18
CA LEU A 61 11.43 -8.45 0.96
C LEU A 61 10.48 -7.62 1.84
N TRP A 62 9.63 -6.79 1.22
CA TRP A 62 8.63 -6.04 1.97
C TRP A 62 7.55 -6.97 2.56
N GLN A 63 7.09 -7.97 1.83
CA GLN A 63 6.07 -8.90 2.31
C GLN A 63 6.52 -9.66 3.56
N PHE A 64 7.76 -10.15 3.62
CA PHE A 64 8.32 -10.78 4.80
C PHE A 64 8.37 -9.84 6.01
N GLN A 65 8.66 -8.56 5.80
CA GLN A 65 8.64 -7.54 6.85
C GLN A 65 7.22 -7.17 7.29
N LYS A 66 6.26 -7.22 6.38
CA LYS A 66 4.86 -6.93 6.66
C LYS A 66 4.20 -8.02 7.51
N GLU A 67 4.58 -9.27 7.34
CA GLU A 67 4.09 -10.42 8.12
C GLU A 67 4.62 -10.44 9.56
N LYS A 68 5.79 -9.82 9.79
CA LYS A 68 6.38 -9.66 11.13
C LYS A 68 5.62 -8.57 11.93
N PRO A 69 5.39 -8.78 13.25
CA PRO A 69 5.01 -7.71 14.16
C PRO A 69 5.97 -6.53 14.06
N GLN A 70 5.48 -5.29 14.25
CA GLN A 70 6.28 -4.08 14.02
C GLN A 70 7.62 -4.07 14.78
N LEU A 71 7.66 -4.58 16.02
CA LEU A 71 8.85 -4.66 16.86
C LEU A 71 9.87 -5.71 16.39
N LEU A 72 9.46 -6.65 15.53
CA LEU A 72 10.30 -7.73 15.01
C LEU A 72 10.75 -7.48 13.57
N ARG A 73 10.45 -6.30 13.02
CA ARG A 73 10.90 -5.93 11.68
C ARG A 73 12.41 -5.69 11.67
N THR A 74 13.05 -6.23 10.65
CA THR A 74 14.52 -6.23 10.46
C THR A 74 14.91 -5.50 9.18
N VAL A 75 14.24 -4.38 8.90
CA VAL A 75 14.46 -3.56 7.69
C VAL A 75 15.91 -3.10 7.58
N ASP A 76 16.57 -2.79 8.71
CA ASP A 76 17.97 -2.35 8.68
C ASP A 76 18.94 -3.46 8.24
N LEU A 77 18.63 -4.73 8.50
CA LEU A 77 19.41 -5.87 8.00
C LEU A 77 19.26 -6.05 6.48
N ILE A 78 18.06 -5.79 5.96
CA ILE A 78 17.82 -5.76 4.50
C ILE A 78 18.67 -4.65 3.87
N LYS A 79 18.67 -3.45 4.48
CA LYS A 79 19.39 -2.28 3.95
C LYS A 79 20.90 -2.46 3.93
N SER A 80 21.48 -3.13 4.92
CA SER A 80 22.92 -3.39 4.99
C SER A 80 23.39 -4.52 4.07
N HIS A 81 22.47 -5.32 3.51
CA HIS A 81 22.83 -6.42 2.63
C HIS A 81 23.31 -5.93 1.25
N PRO A 82 24.47 -6.41 0.73
CA PRO A 82 25.03 -5.92 -0.53
C PRO A 82 24.14 -6.15 -1.76
N GLN A 83 23.31 -7.21 -1.72
CA GLN A 83 22.37 -7.50 -2.81
C GLN A 83 21.16 -6.56 -2.81
N PHE A 84 20.88 -5.88 -1.69
CA PHE A 84 19.85 -4.85 -1.67
C PHE A 84 20.28 -3.61 -2.46
N LEU A 85 21.56 -3.20 -2.36
CA LEU A 85 22.12 -2.17 -3.25
C LEU A 85 22.04 -2.60 -4.73
N THR A 86 22.33 -3.88 -5.01
CA THR A 86 22.20 -4.43 -6.37
C THR A 86 20.76 -4.32 -6.89
N LEU A 87 19.75 -4.67 -6.06
CA LEU A 87 18.33 -4.51 -6.42
C LEU A 87 17.96 -3.05 -6.68
N ARG A 88 18.46 -2.12 -5.86
CA ARG A 88 18.21 -0.68 -6.04
C ARG A 88 18.73 -0.17 -7.38
N VAL A 89 19.99 -0.46 -7.71
CA VAL A 89 20.62 -0.07 -8.99
C VAL A 89 19.90 -0.72 -10.17
N LEU A 90 19.52 -1.99 -10.06
CA LEU A 90 18.80 -2.68 -11.12
C LEU A 90 17.39 -2.13 -11.34
N ALA A 91 16.69 -1.77 -10.25
CA ALA A 91 15.38 -1.15 -10.32
C ALA A 91 15.48 0.20 -11.02
N GLU A 92 16.42 1.06 -10.58
CA GLU A 92 16.64 2.40 -11.13
C GLU A 92 16.90 2.36 -12.64
N ASN A 93 17.81 1.49 -13.07
CA ASN A 93 18.15 1.32 -14.49
C ASN A 93 17.02 0.77 -15.36
N LYS A 94 15.93 0.27 -14.77
CA LYS A 94 14.84 -0.39 -15.48
C LYS A 94 13.48 0.25 -15.25
N ILE A 95 13.42 1.43 -14.62
CA ILE A 95 12.17 2.15 -14.32
C ILE A 95 11.28 2.29 -15.57
N THR A 96 11.87 2.68 -16.70
CA THR A 96 11.12 2.92 -17.95
C THR A 96 10.45 1.65 -18.51
N GLN A 97 10.99 0.47 -18.17
CA GLN A 97 10.50 -0.84 -18.61
C GLN A 97 9.39 -1.39 -17.71
N MET A 98 9.18 -0.82 -16.50
CA MET A 98 8.12 -1.26 -15.60
C MET A 98 6.76 -0.83 -16.14
N ASP A 99 5.74 -1.68 -16.01
CA ASP A 99 4.37 -1.23 -16.21
C ASP A 99 3.88 -0.33 -15.06
N ASN A 100 2.71 0.27 -15.22
CA ASN A 100 2.15 1.22 -14.25
C ASN A 100 1.91 0.62 -12.86
N LEU A 101 1.51 -0.66 -12.77
CA LEU A 101 1.25 -1.32 -11.50
C LEU A 101 2.57 -1.63 -10.81
N MET A 102 3.49 -2.25 -11.55
CA MET A 102 4.82 -2.62 -11.09
C MET A 102 5.62 -1.42 -10.61
N LEU A 103 5.55 -0.29 -11.33
CA LEU A 103 6.22 0.95 -10.97
C LEU A 103 5.80 1.44 -9.58
N ILE A 104 4.49 1.52 -9.33
CA ILE A 104 3.94 2.00 -8.06
C ILE A 104 4.18 0.99 -6.94
N ASP A 105 4.07 -0.31 -7.21
CA ASP A 105 4.31 -1.36 -6.21
C ASP A 105 5.77 -1.44 -5.79
N THR A 106 6.68 -1.21 -6.74
CA THR A 106 8.12 -1.12 -6.49
C THR A 106 8.46 0.12 -5.67
N LEU A 107 7.94 1.30 -6.03
CA LEU A 107 8.08 2.53 -5.24
C LEU A 107 7.57 2.34 -3.81
N TYR A 108 6.36 1.80 -3.66
CA TYR A 108 5.77 1.53 -2.36
C TYR A 108 6.66 0.61 -1.51
N SER A 109 7.21 -0.45 -2.11
CA SER A 109 8.04 -1.41 -1.40
C SER A 109 9.38 -0.79 -0.94
N PHE A 110 10.04 0.01 -1.78
CA PHE A 110 11.28 0.68 -1.37
C PHE A 110 11.06 1.70 -0.24
N LEU A 111 9.99 2.50 -0.30
CA LEU A 111 9.64 3.41 0.80
C LEU A 111 9.35 2.64 2.10
N ARG A 112 8.67 1.49 2.02
CA ARG A 112 8.41 0.63 3.19
C ARG A 112 9.64 -0.08 3.74
N LEU A 113 10.66 -0.27 2.90
CA LEU A 113 11.99 -0.74 3.27
C LEU A 113 12.91 0.42 3.71
N ASN A 114 12.35 1.60 4.04
CA ASN A 114 13.07 2.77 4.54
C ASN A 114 14.24 3.22 3.64
N VAL A 115 14.08 3.11 2.32
CA VAL A 115 14.95 3.83 1.37
C VAL A 115 14.63 5.31 1.47
N ASP A 116 15.67 6.14 1.52
CA ASP A 116 15.55 7.58 1.74
C ASP A 116 14.77 8.26 0.60
N GLN A 117 13.94 9.25 0.93
CA GLN A 117 13.14 9.99 -0.06
C GLN A 117 14.00 10.82 -1.04
N HIS A 118 15.23 11.18 -0.64
CA HIS A 118 16.20 11.90 -1.47
C HIS A 118 17.08 10.96 -2.29
N ASP A 119 16.89 9.65 -2.18
CA ASP A 119 17.57 8.65 -2.99
C ASP A 119 17.18 8.79 -4.47
N SER A 120 18.16 8.69 -5.38
CA SER A 120 17.93 8.88 -6.81
C SER A 120 16.89 7.91 -7.36
N LEU A 121 16.88 6.67 -6.89
CA LEU A 121 15.88 5.67 -7.22
C LEU A 121 14.46 6.13 -6.88
N ILE A 122 14.25 6.68 -5.68
CA ILE A 122 12.92 7.14 -5.25
C ILE A 122 12.48 8.34 -6.10
N GLN A 123 13.39 9.30 -6.32
CA GLN A 123 13.10 10.48 -7.12
C GLN A 123 12.73 10.11 -8.57
N GLN A 124 13.46 9.18 -9.19
CA GLN A 124 13.17 8.73 -10.55
C GLN A 124 11.87 7.92 -10.63
N LEU A 125 11.59 7.05 -9.66
CA LEU A 125 10.31 6.32 -9.59
C LEU A 125 9.12 7.28 -9.48
N VAL A 126 9.22 8.30 -8.63
CA VAL A 126 8.18 9.34 -8.49
C VAL A 126 8.04 10.15 -9.77
N SER A 127 9.15 10.51 -10.42
CA SER A 127 9.16 11.28 -11.67
C SER A 127 8.51 10.51 -12.81
N GLU A 128 8.84 9.23 -12.97
CA GLU A 128 8.21 8.37 -13.98
C GLU A 128 6.72 8.15 -13.69
N ALA A 129 6.35 7.96 -12.42
CA ALA A 129 4.95 7.82 -12.02
C ALA A 129 4.14 9.10 -12.31
N TRP A 130 4.75 10.27 -12.17
CA TRP A 130 4.14 11.54 -12.55
C TRP A 130 3.93 11.62 -14.08
N LEU A 131 4.94 11.29 -14.89
CA LEU A 131 4.79 11.29 -16.35
C LEU A 131 3.63 10.41 -16.84
N ARG A 132 3.36 9.31 -16.13
CA ARG A 132 2.31 8.34 -16.45
C ARG A 132 1.00 8.54 -15.69
N LEU A 133 0.86 9.62 -14.91
CA LEU A 133 -0.20 9.80 -13.92
C LEU A 133 -1.61 9.56 -14.47
N ASN A 134 -1.92 10.12 -15.65
CA ASN A 134 -3.24 10.00 -16.28
C ASN A 134 -3.59 8.58 -16.75
N LYS A 135 -2.58 7.71 -16.90
CA LYS A 135 -2.73 6.30 -17.30
C LYS A 135 -2.78 5.35 -16.10
N LEU A 136 -2.60 5.85 -14.88
CA LEU A 136 -2.67 5.04 -13.68
C LEU A 136 -4.12 4.65 -13.37
N SER A 137 -4.31 3.40 -12.94
CA SER A 137 -5.59 2.95 -12.39
C SER A 137 -5.91 3.69 -11.08
N MET A 138 -7.17 3.71 -10.66
CA MET A 138 -7.55 4.30 -9.36
C MET A 138 -6.87 3.59 -8.18
N ALA A 139 -6.62 2.29 -8.28
CA ALA A 139 -5.88 1.52 -7.28
C ALA A 139 -4.41 1.96 -7.20
N SER A 140 -3.76 2.14 -8.36
CA SER A 140 -2.39 2.65 -8.45
C SER A 140 -2.30 4.09 -7.94
N LEU A 141 -3.24 4.97 -8.28
CA LEU A 141 -3.30 6.35 -7.78
C LEU A 141 -3.46 6.39 -6.25
N SER A 142 -4.32 5.52 -5.70
CA SER A 142 -4.51 5.41 -4.26
C SER A 142 -3.25 4.94 -3.53
N LYS A 143 -2.52 3.97 -4.08
CA LYS A 143 -1.24 3.54 -3.50
C LYS A 143 -0.16 4.63 -3.68
N PHE A 144 -0.14 5.30 -4.83
CA PHE A 144 0.81 6.38 -5.10
C PHE A 144 0.59 7.59 -4.19
N SER A 145 -0.67 7.94 -3.90
CA SER A 145 -0.97 9.04 -2.97
C SER A 145 -0.44 8.76 -1.57
N ILE A 146 -0.42 7.50 -1.12
CA ILE A 146 0.24 7.11 0.13
C ILE A 146 1.75 7.35 0.04
N CYS A 147 2.39 6.91 -1.06
CA CYS A 147 3.83 7.14 -1.27
C CYS A 147 4.20 8.63 -1.22
N LEU A 148 3.35 9.50 -1.78
CA LEU A 148 3.55 10.95 -1.72
C LEU A 148 3.32 11.51 -0.31
N SER A 149 2.30 11.02 0.40
CA SER A 149 2.06 11.41 1.80
C SER A 149 3.21 11.04 2.72
N ASP A 150 3.80 9.86 2.53
CA ASP A 150 4.95 9.36 3.30
C ASP A 150 6.23 10.17 3.02
N GLN A 151 6.33 10.77 1.83
CA GLN A 151 7.41 11.69 1.45
C GLN A 151 7.09 13.17 1.75
N HIS A 152 6.05 13.44 2.55
CA HIS A 152 5.59 14.79 2.90
C HIS A 152 5.15 15.67 1.70
N LEU A 153 4.79 15.08 0.56
CA LEU A 153 4.37 15.77 -0.66
C LEU A 153 2.85 16.02 -0.74
N GLN A 154 2.17 16.12 0.41
CA GLN A 154 0.71 16.24 0.50
C GLN A 154 0.16 17.55 -0.09
N HIS A 155 0.97 18.60 -0.11
CA HIS A 155 0.62 19.91 -0.66
C HIS A 155 1.23 20.16 -2.04
N SER A 156 1.83 19.14 -2.66
CA SER A 156 2.52 19.29 -3.93
C SER A 156 1.55 19.45 -5.11
N PRO A 157 2.00 20.06 -6.23
CA PRO A 157 1.23 20.08 -7.48
C PRO A 157 0.83 18.67 -7.95
N LEU A 158 1.70 17.68 -7.70
CA LEU A 158 1.43 16.28 -8.02
C LEU A 158 0.22 15.73 -7.24
N MET A 159 0.13 16.00 -5.94
CA MET A 159 -1.06 15.64 -5.15
C MET A 159 -2.30 16.41 -5.62
N GLY A 160 -2.15 17.67 -6.04
CA GLY A 160 -3.22 18.44 -6.68
C GLY A 160 -3.74 17.79 -7.96
N HIS A 161 -2.84 17.28 -8.79
CA HIS A 161 -3.23 16.58 -10.03
C HIS A 161 -3.96 15.26 -9.74
N ILE A 162 -3.52 14.50 -8.73
CA ILE A 162 -4.24 13.31 -8.23
C ILE A 162 -5.65 13.70 -7.74
N THR A 163 -5.75 14.81 -7.00
CA THR A 163 -7.03 15.32 -6.48
C THR A 163 -8.00 15.64 -7.63
N ASN A 164 -7.50 16.27 -8.69
CA ASN A 164 -8.30 16.56 -9.89
C ASN A 164 -8.75 15.28 -10.61
N ILE A 165 -7.86 14.30 -10.81
CA ILE A 165 -8.22 13.01 -11.43
C ILE A 165 -9.28 12.28 -10.59
N MET A 166 -9.11 12.25 -9.27
CA MET A 166 -10.09 11.66 -8.36
C MET A 166 -11.44 12.37 -8.47
N ALA A 167 -11.48 13.70 -8.51
CA ALA A 167 -12.71 14.47 -8.64
C ALA A 167 -13.46 14.12 -9.94
N GLN A 168 -12.74 14.06 -11.06
CA GLN A 168 -13.31 13.72 -12.37
C GLN A 168 -13.83 12.27 -12.44
N LYS A 169 -13.14 11.34 -11.77
CA LYS A 169 -13.47 9.91 -11.81
C LYS A 169 -14.26 9.42 -10.60
N LEU A 170 -14.71 10.31 -9.72
CA LEU A 170 -15.28 9.96 -8.40
C LEU A 170 -16.41 8.92 -8.49
N LEU A 171 -17.31 9.08 -9.46
CA LEU A 171 -18.46 8.18 -9.67
C LEU A 171 -18.05 6.77 -10.10
N THR A 172 -16.86 6.59 -10.67
CA THR A 172 -16.33 5.30 -11.13
C THR A 172 -15.56 4.54 -10.04
N ILE A 173 -15.39 5.13 -8.85
CA ILE A 173 -14.67 4.50 -7.76
C ILE A 173 -15.66 3.69 -6.92
N ASP A 174 -15.72 2.38 -7.14
CA ASP A 174 -16.61 1.46 -6.40
C ASP A 174 -15.93 0.80 -5.18
N ASP A 175 -14.60 0.74 -5.14
CA ASP A 175 -13.87 0.22 -3.98
C ASP A 175 -13.75 1.31 -2.89
N ALA A 176 -14.51 1.16 -1.81
CA ALA A 176 -14.47 2.03 -0.64
C ALA A 176 -13.06 2.17 -0.02
N ARG A 177 -12.22 1.13 -0.13
CA ARG A 177 -10.83 1.19 0.34
C ARG A 177 -10.01 2.17 -0.49
N ILE A 178 -10.15 2.13 -1.82
CA ILE A 178 -9.47 3.06 -2.73
C ILE A 178 -9.91 4.49 -2.42
N LEU A 179 -11.23 4.72 -2.34
CA LEU A 179 -11.78 6.05 -2.09
C LEU A 179 -11.31 6.61 -0.75
N THR A 180 -11.44 5.85 0.34
CA THR A 180 -11.09 6.33 1.67
C THR A 180 -9.59 6.61 1.85
N ILE A 181 -8.71 5.89 1.15
CA ILE A 181 -7.28 6.19 1.12
C ILE A 181 -7.03 7.53 0.43
N LEU A 182 -7.63 7.73 -0.76
CA LEU A 182 -7.48 8.98 -1.50
C LEU A 182 -8.02 10.18 -0.71
N MET A 183 -9.19 10.04 -0.08
CA MET A 183 -9.78 11.07 0.78
C MET A 183 -8.78 11.54 1.85
N ILE A 184 -8.08 10.62 2.52
CA ILE A 184 -7.04 10.99 3.49
C ILE A 184 -5.89 11.73 2.83
N SER A 185 -5.32 11.16 1.76
CA SER A 185 -4.13 11.72 1.11
C SER A 185 -4.37 13.13 0.55
N VAL A 186 -5.57 13.41 0.03
CA VAL A 186 -5.91 14.70 -0.60
C VAL A 186 -6.58 15.69 0.35
N SER A 187 -6.76 15.34 1.63
CA SER A 187 -7.58 16.11 2.57
C SER A 187 -7.23 17.61 2.67
N SER A 188 -5.95 17.97 2.51
CA SER A 188 -5.51 19.37 2.53
C SER A 188 -5.86 20.18 1.26
N LEU A 189 -6.29 19.52 0.19
CA LEU A 189 -6.55 20.10 -1.13
C LEU A 189 -8.03 20.05 -1.53
N VAL A 190 -8.89 19.50 -0.66
CA VAL A 190 -10.31 19.31 -0.96
C VAL A 190 -11.06 20.65 -0.91
N SER A 191 -11.69 21.02 -2.02
CA SER A 191 -12.64 22.14 -2.08
C SER A 191 -13.98 21.79 -1.42
N PRO A 192 -14.81 22.77 -1.01
CA PRO A 192 -16.13 22.49 -0.45
C PRO A 192 -17.03 21.63 -1.36
N SER A 193 -17.03 21.87 -2.67
CA SER A 193 -17.82 21.09 -3.62
C SER A 193 -17.32 19.64 -3.72
N LEU A 194 -16.00 19.44 -3.78
CA LEU A 194 -15.41 18.10 -3.79
C LEU A 194 -15.65 17.38 -2.47
N ARG A 195 -15.57 18.07 -1.33
CA ARG A 195 -15.90 17.51 -0.01
C ARG A 195 -17.31 16.93 -0.01
N ASP A 196 -18.30 17.68 -0.45
CA ASP A 196 -19.70 17.27 -0.39
C ASP A 196 -19.95 16.08 -1.33
N ALA A 197 -19.32 16.08 -2.51
CA ALA A 197 -19.34 14.94 -3.44
C ALA A 197 -18.67 13.69 -2.84
N LEU A 198 -17.50 13.83 -2.19
CA LEU A 198 -16.81 12.73 -1.52
C LEU A 198 -17.63 12.13 -0.38
N ILE A 199 -18.25 12.98 0.44
CA ILE A 199 -19.13 12.57 1.55
C ILE A 199 -20.32 11.79 1.01
N THR A 200 -20.98 12.30 -0.02
CA THR A 200 -22.13 11.62 -0.65
C THR A 200 -21.73 10.27 -1.21
N ARG A 201 -20.59 10.20 -1.92
CA ARG A 201 -20.13 8.95 -2.52
C ARG A 201 -19.72 7.92 -1.46
N ILE A 202 -18.97 8.30 -0.43
CA ILE A 202 -18.56 7.35 0.60
C ILE A 202 -19.72 6.90 1.47
N ASP A 203 -20.72 7.74 1.69
CA ASP A 203 -21.92 7.37 2.43
C ASP A 203 -22.65 6.19 1.75
N HIS A 204 -22.81 6.27 0.42
CA HIS A 204 -23.38 5.19 -0.39
C HIS A 204 -22.53 3.91 -0.39
N LEU A 205 -21.20 4.05 -0.50
CA LEU A 205 -20.30 2.88 -0.48
C LEU A 205 -20.27 2.19 0.89
N LEU A 206 -20.48 2.93 1.99
CA LEU A 206 -20.56 2.34 3.32
C LEU A 206 -21.84 1.52 3.52
N ASP A 207 -22.93 1.82 2.82
CA ASP A 207 -24.18 1.04 2.89
C ASP A 207 -24.04 -0.36 2.29
N THR A 208 -23.08 -0.55 1.39
CA THR A 208 -22.80 -1.83 0.71
C THR A 208 -21.59 -2.55 1.28
N THR A 209 -20.85 -1.93 2.21
CA THR A 209 -19.63 -2.50 2.79
C THR A 209 -19.97 -3.48 3.91
N ASP A 210 -19.26 -4.62 3.96
CA ASP A 210 -19.34 -5.57 5.08
C ASP A 210 -19.15 -4.83 6.43
N PRO A 211 -20.12 -4.88 7.35
CA PRO A 211 -20.03 -4.27 8.67
C PRO A 211 -18.83 -4.74 9.50
N THR A 212 -18.19 -5.85 9.18
CA THR A 212 -16.96 -6.29 9.88
C THR A 212 -15.71 -5.50 9.46
N ASN A 213 -15.75 -4.77 8.34
CA ASN A 213 -14.63 -3.99 7.83
C ASN A 213 -14.60 -2.57 8.41
N TYR A 214 -14.04 -2.44 9.61
CA TYR A 214 -13.93 -1.16 10.30
C TYR A 214 -12.84 -0.20 9.77
N ASN A 215 -12.02 -0.62 8.79
CA ASN A 215 -10.91 0.21 8.31
C ASN A 215 -11.41 1.42 7.50
N ASN A 216 -12.45 1.24 6.69
CA ASN A 216 -13.00 2.31 5.87
C ASN A 216 -13.70 3.36 6.73
N PRO A 217 -14.61 3.02 7.66
CA PRO A 217 -15.18 3.98 8.62
C PRO A 217 -14.11 4.75 9.40
N ARG A 218 -13.07 4.07 9.88
CA ARG A 218 -11.95 4.73 10.59
C ARG A 218 -11.27 5.80 9.73
N ARG A 219 -11.01 5.51 8.46
CA ARG A 219 -10.42 6.49 7.51
C ARG A 219 -11.39 7.62 7.20
N VAL A 220 -12.70 7.36 7.11
CA VAL A 220 -13.70 8.41 6.91
C VAL A 220 -13.70 9.40 8.07
N VAL A 221 -13.70 8.90 9.31
CA VAL A 221 -13.64 9.78 10.49
C VAL A 221 -12.33 10.58 10.51
N GLN A 222 -11.21 9.97 10.13
CA GLN A 222 -9.93 10.67 9.98
C GLN A 222 -9.97 11.75 8.90
N PHE A 223 -10.62 11.49 7.76
CA PHE A 223 -10.81 12.48 6.70
C PHE A 223 -11.58 13.69 7.22
N LEU A 224 -12.75 13.46 7.83
CA LEU A 224 -13.60 14.52 8.38
C LEU A 224 -12.85 15.38 9.41
N ARG A 225 -12.03 14.75 10.25
CA ARG A 225 -11.14 15.46 11.19
C ARG A 225 -10.11 16.33 10.46
N ASN A 226 -9.43 15.80 9.43
CA ASN A 226 -8.40 16.53 8.70
C ASN A 226 -8.96 17.79 8.03
N ILE A 227 -10.15 17.70 7.44
CA ILE A 227 -10.84 18.84 6.82
C ILE A 227 -11.60 19.72 7.81
N LYS A 228 -11.57 19.38 9.11
CA LYS A 228 -12.29 20.06 10.19
C LYS A 228 -13.79 20.21 9.92
N TYR A 229 -14.41 19.20 9.32
CA TYR A 229 -15.82 19.21 8.93
C TYR A 229 -16.62 18.16 9.71
N SER A 230 -17.80 18.55 10.20
CA SER A 230 -18.67 17.68 10.98
C SER A 230 -19.91 17.30 10.17
N HIS A 231 -19.91 16.11 9.57
CA HIS A 231 -21.08 15.54 8.90
C HIS A 231 -21.75 14.51 9.81
N ARG A 232 -22.74 14.95 10.57
CA ARG A 232 -23.36 14.15 11.64
C ARG A 232 -23.89 12.79 11.17
N PRO A 233 -24.68 12.67 10.08
CA PRO A 233 -25.22 11.38 9.65
C PRO A 233 -24.10 10.35 9.35
N LEU A 234 -23.06 10.80 8.65
CA LEU A 234 -21.92 9.95 8.28
C LEU A 234 -21.09 9.55 9.51
N LEU A 235 -20.92 10.46 10.48
CA LEU A 235 -20.24 10.16 11.74
C LEU A 235 -21.01 9.13 12.58
N GLU A 236 -22.33 9.26 12.67
CA GLU A 236 -23.18 8.29 13.38
C GLU A 236 -23.12 6.90 12.72
N LYS A 237 -23.20 6.84 11.38
CA LYS A 237 -23.04 5.60 10.60
C LYS A 237 -21.66 4.96 10.84
N CYS A 238 -20.58 5.75 10.75
CA CYS A 238 -19.23 5.26 11.04
C CYS A 238 -19.12 4.73 12.48
N ASN A 239 -19.70 5.45 13.45
CA ASN A 239 -19.68 5.06 14.85
C ASN A 239 -20.36 3.72 15.09
N GLN A 240 -21.52 3.46 14.49
CA GLN A 240 -22.21 2.17 14.61
C GLN A 240 -21.34 1.01 14.14
N ILE A 241 -20.70 1.15 12.96
CA ILE A 241 -19.79 0.11 12.43
C ILE A 241 -18.57 -0.07 13.35
N LEU A 242 -17.99 1.02 13.84
CA LEU A 242 -16.83 0.96 14.75
C LEU A 242 -17.17 0.28 16.08
N LEU A 243 -18.32 0.59 16.69
CA LEU A 243 -18.76 0.02 17.96
C LEU A 243 -18.92 -1.51 17.90
N ILE A 244 -19.52 -2.03 16.82
CA ILE A 244 -19.69 -3.48 16.60
C ILE A 244 -18.33 -4.21 16.55
N ASN A 245 -17.28 -3.53 16.09
CA ASN A 245 -15.96 -4.12 15.90
C ASN A 245 -15.00 -3.93 17.09
N ILE A 246 -15.40 -3.23 18.16
CA ILE A 246 -14.55 -3.01 19.35
C ILE A 246 -13.94 -4.31 19.89
N PRO A 247 -14.67 -5.42 20.06
CA PRO A 247 -14.10 -6.67 20.58
C PRO A 247 -12.99 -7.26 19.70
N ARG A 248 -12.96 -6.89 18.42
CA ARG A 248 -12.00 -7.41 17.41
C ARG A 248 -10.83 -6.46 17.16
N MET A 249 -10.82 -5.28 17.78
CA MET A 249 -9.73 -4.30 17.64
C MET A 249 -8.63 -4.58 18.67
N ASN A 250 -7.37 -4.57 18.22
CA ASN A 250 -6.24 -4.65 19.15
C ASN A 250 -5.95 -3.28 19.79
N TYR A 251 -5.18 -3.26 20.88
CA TYR A 251 -4.88 -2.05 21.66
C TYR A 251 -4.30 -0.90 20.82
N VAL A 252 -3.42 -1.20 19.85
CA VAL A 252 -2.83 -0.19 18.95
C VAL A 252 -3.86 0.44 18.01
N LYS A 253 -4.82 -0.36 17.51
CA LYS A 253 -5.91 0.17 16.68
C LYS A 253 -6.89 0.96 17.54
N LEU A 254 -7.22 0.48 18.74
CA LEU A 254 -8.06 1.20 19.72
C LEU A 254 -7.45 2.53 20.15
N SER A 255 -6.14 2.59 20.44
CA SER A 255 -5.46 3.84 20.85
C SER A 255 -5.46 4.87 19.74
N SER A 256 -5.34 4.43 18.48
CA SER A 256 -5.52 5.32 17.34
C SER A 256 -6.96 5.78 17.17
N ILE A 257 -7.96 5.00 17.63
CA ILE A 257 -9.38 5.35 17.55
C ILE A 257 -9.83 6.26 18.72
N LYS A 258 -9.17 6.19 19.89
CA LYS A 258 -9.49 6.99 21.09
C LYS A 258 -9.62 8.50 20.83
N PRO A 259 -8.74 9.17 20.07
CA PRO A 259 -8.93 10.58 19.71
C PRO A 259 -10.24 10.82 18.98
N TYR A 260 -10.72 9.85 18.19
CA TYR A 260 -11.97 9.95 17.44
C TYR A 260 -13.20 9.68 18.29
N PHE A 261 -13.15 8.76 19.27
CA PHE A 261 -14.22 8.61 20.25
C PHE A 261 -14.30 9.82 21.18
N VAL A 262 -13.16 10.37 21.62
CA VAL A 262 -13.13 11.59 22.43
C VAL A 262 -13.58 12.79 21.60
N SER A 263 -13.16 12.92 20.34
CA SER A 263 -13.69 13.97 19.45
C SER A 263 -15.17 13.78 19.14
N LEU A 264 -15.67 12.55 18.93
CA LEU A 264 -17.10 12.28 18.72
C LEU A 264 -17.90 12.55 20.00
N TYR A 265 -17.41 12.14 21.17
CA TYR A 265 -18.02 12.42 22.46
C TYR A 265 -18.01 13.91 22.78
N LEU A 266 -16.90 14.62 22.52
CA LEU A 266 -16.80 16.08 22.65
C LEU A 266 -17.68 16.82 21.63
N LEU A 267 -17.78 16.37 20.39
CA LEU A 267 -18.67 16.94 19.37
C LEU A 267 -20.15 16.72 19.72
N LEU A 268 -20.53 15.52 20.13
CA LEU A 268 -21.88 15.20 20.57
C LEU A 268 -22.26 15.94 21.86
N SER A 269 -21.33 16.09 22.81
CA SER A 269 -21.57 16.85 24.05
C SER A 269 -21.54 18.38 23.86
N TYR A 270 -20.79 18.90 22.89
CA TYR A 270 -20.81 20.32 22.52
C TYR A 270 -22.15 20.72 21.88
N VAL A 271 -22.70 19.86 21.00
CA VAL A 271 -24.02 20.06 20.38
C VAL A 271 -25.16 19.89 21.38
N ALA A 272 -25.02 19.03 22.40
CA ALA A 272 -25.99 18.92 23.49
C ALA A 272 -26.04 20.16 24.39
N ARG A 273 -24.95 20.94 24.45
CA ARG A 273 -24.87 22.21 25.21
C ARG A 273 -25.33 23.43 24.42
N SER A 274 -25.21 23.43 23.08
CA SER A 274 -25.69 24.56 22.25
C SER A 274 -27.21 24.55 21.97
N LYS A 275 -27.94 23.58 22.52
CA LYS A 275 -29.41 23.45 22.46
C LYS A 275 -30.07 23.70 23.83
N ARG A 276 -29.38 24.35 24.76
CA ARG A 276 -29.95 24.89 26.01
C ARG A 276 -29.87 26.40 25.99
#